data_AF-A0AAC9LBT0-F1
#
_entry.id   AF-A0AAC9LBT0-F1
#
_cell.length_a   1.000
_cell.length_b   1.000
_cell.length_c   1.000
_cell.angle_alpha   90.00
_cell.angle_beta   90.00
_cell.angle_gamma   90.00
#
_symmetry.space_group_name_H-M   'P 1'
#
loop_
_entity.id
_entity.type
_entity.pdbx_description
1 polymer ?
#
loop_
_entity_poly.entity_id
_entity_poly.type
_entity_poly.pdbx_seq_one_letter_code
_entity_poly.pdbx_strand_id
1 'polypeptide(L)'
;MVTSTAWPLVGIVAPVVSLAAALVAFIVVGRSLRRLDRQSKEQAAYAMTRLNEQAEHRGRELRLAAQHGRRELEREADRRTAEHVRRGQTAQRRDAYADFLAAANVYLLACYSGDPAQPDGAWRAEITRLGQQLWAALAPVYLLGPPEVVDAADVYSRLLVLRLGRGRSVTTEELKTVRDVFVHVARMDLDRSADQARG
;
A
#
# COMPACT_ATOMS: atom_id res chain seq x y z
N MET A 1 -65.94 -96.66 39.09
CA MET A 1 -64.75 -96.54 38.22
C MET A 1 -64.41 -95.07 38.05
N VAL A 2 -63.26 -94.69 38.59
CA VAL A 2 -62.42 -93.49 38.37
C VAL A 2 -63.13 -92.18 37.97
N THR A 3 -63.42 -91.38 38.99
CA THR A 3 -63.61 -89.93 38.88
C THR A 3 -62.24 -89.26 38.71
N SER A 4 -61.94 -88.76 37.51
CA SER A 4 -60.69 -88.02 37.22
C SER A 4 -60.86 -86.55 37.59
N THR A 5 -60.38 -86.17 38.78
CA THR A 5 -60.27 -84.78 39.24
C THR A 5 -58.89 -84.23 38.89
N ALA A 6 -58.72 -83.75 37.66
CA ALA A 6 -57.47 -83.15 37.20
C ALA A 6 -57.68 -81.72 36.65
N TRP A 7 -58.52 -80.90 37.29
CA TRP A 7 -58.77 -79.53 36.84
C TRP A 7 -58.91 -78.56 38.03
N PRO A 8 -57.78 -78.18 38.66
CA PRO A 8 -57.60 -76.75 38.95
C PRO A 8 -56.17 -76.21 38.68
N LEU A 9 -55.20 -77.08 38.35
CA LEU A 9 -53.80 -76.66 38.19
C LEU A 9 -53.52 -75.97 36.84
N VAL A 10 -54.33 -76.20 35.81
CA VAL A 10 -54.15 -75.59 34.47
C VAL A 10 -54.54 -74.10 34.45
N GLY A 11 -55.46 -73.66 35.33
CA GLY A 11 -55.94 -72.27 35.39
C GLY A 11 -54.95 -71.28 35.99
N ILE A 12 -53.99 -71.75 36.82
CA ILE A 12 -53.01 -70.90 37.51
C ILE A 12 -51.66 -70.88 36.75
N VAL A 13 -51.32 -71.95 36.05
CA VAL A 13 -50.04 -72.06 35.32
C VAL A 13 -50.00 -71.13 34.10
N ALA A 14 -51.10 -70.99 33.35
CA ALA A 14 -51.17 -70.11 32.18
C ALA A 14 -50.86 -68.63 32.48
N PRO A 15 -51.48 -67.97 33.49
CA PRO A 15 -51.15 -66.58 33.82
C PRO A 15 -49.73 -66.43 34.38
N VAL A 16 -49.21 -67.43 35.11
CA VAL A 16 -47.84 -67.40 35.63
C VAL A 16 -46.80 -67.48 34.51
N VAL A 17 -47.01 -68.35 33.52
CA VAL A 17 -46.13 -68.45 32.33
C VAL A 17 -46.20 -67.17 31.49
N SER A 18 -47.40 -66.62 31.29
CA SER A 18 -47.58 -65.35 30.56
C SER A 18 -46.91 -64.17 31.28
N LEU A 19 -47.00 -64.11 32.62
CA LEU A 19 -46.36 -63.07 33.42
C LEU A 19 -44.83 -63.20 33.37
N ALA A 20 -44.31 -64.42 33.47
CA ALA A 20 -42.88 -64.70 33.34
C ALA A 20 -42.35 -64.30 31.96
N ALA A 21 -43.08 -64.65 30.88
CA ALA A 21 -42.71 -64.27 29.51
C ALA A 21 -42.72 -62.74 29.32
N ALA A 22 -43.73 -62.04 29.86
CA ALA A 22 -43.80 -60.57 29.82
C ALA A 22 -42.64 -59.92 30.58
N LEU A 23 -42.25 -60.46 31.74
CA LEU A 23 -41.14 -59.96 32.53
C LEU A 23 -39.79 -60.12 31.80
N VAL A 24 -39.58 -61.28 31.17
CA VAL A 24 -38.39 -61.55 30.36
C VAL A 24 -38.33 -60.61 29.16
N ALA A 25 -39.45 -60.43 28.45
CA ALA A 25 -39.52 -59.48 27.33
C ALA A 25 -39.20 -58.05 27.77
N PHE A 26 -39.74 -57.60 28.92
CA PHE A 26 -39.47 -56.27 29.47
C PHE A 26 -37.99 -56.09 29.85
N ILE A 27 -37.35 -57.11 30.43
CA ILE A 27 -35.93 -57.09 30.76
C ILE A 27 -35.06 -57.02 29.50
N VAL A 28 -35.39 -57.81 28.47
CA VAL A 28 -34.65 -57.83 27.19
C VAL A 28 -34.78 -56.48 26.47
N VAL A 29 -35.99 -55.94 26.37
CA VAL A 29 -36.26 -54.62 25.76
C VAL A 29 -35.55 -53.52 26.55
N GLY A 30 -35.66 -53.50 27.88
CA GLY A 30 -34.97 -52.53 28.73
C GLY A 30 -33.45 -52.57 28.60
N ARG A 31 -32.87 -53.77 28.44
CA ARG A 31 -31.43 -53.94 28.22
C ARG A 31 -31.00 -53.48 26.81
N SER A 32 -31.84 -53.68 25.80
CA SER A 32 -31.61 -53.20 24.44
C SER A 32 -31.69 -51.67 24.34
N LEU A 33 -32.68 -51.05 25.00
CA LEU A 33 -32.84 -49.59 25.05
C LEU A 33 -31.66 -48.91 25.76
N ARG A 34 -31.17 -49.50 26.86
CA ARG A 34 -29.95 -49.01 27.54
C ARG A 34 -28.69 -49.11 26.66
N ARG A 35 -28.60 -50.13 25.79
CA ARG A 35 -27.50 -50.23 24.82
C ARG A 35 -27.61 -49.19 23.72
N LEU A 36 -28.81 -48.97 23.19
CA LEU A 36 -29.07 -47.94 22.17
C LEU A 36 -28.79 -46.53 22.70
N ASP A 37 -29.19 -46.22 23.94
CA ASP A 37 -28.92 -44.92 24.57
C ASP A 37 -27.42 -44.70 24.82
N ARG A 38 -26.68 -45.77 25.13
CA ARG A 38 -25.22 -45.70 25.28
C ARG A 38 -24.53 -45.49 23.93
N GLN A 39 -24.96 -46.22 22.90
CA GLN A 39 -24.46 -46.06 21.53
C GLN A 39 -24.78 -44.69 20.95
N SER A 40 -25.99 -44.14 21.19
CA SER A 40 -26.38 -42.82 20.69
C SER A 40 -25.55 -41.70 21.33
N LYS A 41 -25.24 -41.81 22.63
CA LYS A 41 -24.36 -40.88 23.33
C LYS A 41 -22.92 -40.97 22.84
N GLU A 42 -22.40 -42.17 22.63
CA GLU A 42 -21.06 -42.39 22.08
C GLU A 42 -20.95 -41.85 20.63
N GLN A 43 -21.97 -42.06 19.80
CA GLN A 43 -22.05 -41.50 18.44
C GLN A 43 -22.18 -39.97 18.44
N ALA A 44 -22.99 -39.41 19.33
CA ALA A 44 -23.13 -37.96 19.46
C ALA A 44 -21.84 -37.31 19.95
N ALA A 45 -21.13 -37.92 20.91
CA ALA A 45 -19.82 -37.45 21.36
C ALA A 45 -18.80 -37.47 20.22
N TYR A 46 -18.73 -38.58 19.45
CA TYR A 46 -17.83 -38.69 18.30
C TYR A 46 -18.13 -37.65 17.21
N ALA A 47 -19.42 -37.44 16.89
CA ALA A 47 -19.84 -36.44 15.91
C ALA A 47 -19.47 -35.02 16.36
N MET A 48 -19.66 -34.70 17.65
CA MET A 48 -19.28 -33.41 18.22
C MET A 48 -17.76 -33.18 18.16
N THR A 49 -16.94 -34.17 18.51
CA THR A 49 -15.48 -34.05 18.44
C THR A 49 -15.02 -33.77 17.01
N ARG A 50 -15.55 -34.52 16.03
CA ARG A 50 -15.21 -34.32 14.62
C ARG A 50 -15.61 -32.93 14.10
N LEU A 51 -16.78 -32.43 14.50
CA LEU A 51 -17.22 -31.08 14.13
C LEU A 51 -16.33 -30.01 14.76
N ASN A 52 -15.90 -30.21 16.01
CA ASN A 52 -15.02 -29.26 16.69
C ASN A 52 -13.62 -29.23 16.05
N GLU A 53 -13.07 -30.39 15.69
CA GLU A 53 -11.82 -30.50 14.94
C GLU A 53 -11.90 -29.80 13.57
N GLN A 54 -13.01 -29.98 12.84
CA GLN A 54 -13.25 -29.29 11.57
C GLN A 54 -13.39 -27.77 11.75
N ALA A 55 -14.09 -27.33 12.79
CA ALA A 55 -14.24 -25.92 13.10
C ALA A 55 -12.89 -25.27 13.46
N GLU A 56 -12.05 -25.96 14.24
CA GLU A 56 -10.71 -25.49 14.59
C GLU A 56 -9.79 -25.44 13.36
N HIS A 57 -9.84 -26.45 12.48
CA HIS A 57 -9.09 -26.45 11.22
C HIS A 57 -9.48 -25.27 10.34
N ARG A 58 -10.78 -25.09 10.08
CA ARG A 58 -11.29 -23.94 9.30
C ARG A 58 -10.97 -22.61 9.97
N GLY A 59 -11.03 -22.55 11.29
CA GLY A 59 -10.65 -21.36 12.07
C GLY A 59 -9.18 -20.99 11.88
N ARG A 60 -8.27 -21.98 11.85
CA ARG A 60 -6.85 -21.76 11.57
C ARG A 60 -6.61 -21.28 10.13
N GLU A 61 -7.26 -21.90 9.16
CA GLU A 61 -7.16 -21.49 7.74
C GLU A 61 -7.65 -20.06 7.51
N LEU A 62 -8.80 -19.69 8.10
CA LEU A 62 -9.34 -18.33 8.00
C LEU A 62 -8.42 -17.29 8.64
N ARG A 63 -7.77 -17.62 9.77
CA ARG A 63 -6.78 -16.73 10.39
C ARG A 63 -5.55 -16.55 9.51
N LEU A 64 -5.04 -17.62 8.90
CA LEU A 64 -3.94 -17.53 7.95
C LEU A 64 -4.32 -16.69 6.73
N ALA A 65 -5.49 -16.94 6.14
CA ALA A 65 -6.00 -16.15 5.02
C ALA A 65 -6.16 -14.66 5.38
N ALA A 66 -6.67 -14.35 6.57
CA ALA A 66 -6.79 -12.97 7.06
C ALA A 66 -5.41 -12.31 7.26
N GLN A 67 -4.42 -13.05 7.77
CA GLN A 67 -3.05 -12.55 7.91
C GLN A 67 -2.38 -12.29 6.55
N HIS A 68 -2.59 -13.18 5.57
CA HIS A 68 -2.10 -12.99 4.21
C HIS A 68 -2.77 -11.78 3.54
N GLY A 69 -4.10 -11.68 3.61
CA GLY A 69 -4.85 -10.54 3.08
C GLY A 69 -4.41 -9.21 3.72
N ARG A 70 -4.13 -9.20 5.03
CA ARG A 70 -3.58 -8.00 5.69
C ARG A 70 -2.22 -7.59 5.13
N ARG A 71 -1.30 -8.54 4.94
CA ARG A 71 0.03 -8.25 4.37
C ARG A 71 -0.05 -7.75 2.94
N GLU A 72 -0.98 -8.28 2.14
CA GLU A 72 -1.21 -7.80 0.78
C GLU A 72 -1.74 -6.37 0.76
N LEU A 73 -2.70 -6.05 1.64
CA LEU A 73 -3.22 -4.69 1.80
C LEU A 73 -2.15 -3.71 2.28
N GLU A 74 -1.28 -4.12 3.22
CA GLU A 74 -0.15 -3.30 3.70
C GLU A 74 0.83 -3.01 2.55
N ARG A 75 1.23 -4.03 1.76
CA ARG A 75 2.12 -3.84 0.60
C ARG A 75 1.51 -2.93 -0.46
N GLU A 76 0.21 -3.06 -0.71
CA GLU A 76 -0.49 -2.23 -1.68
C GLU A 76 -0.62 -0.78 -1.19
N ALA A 77 -0.86 -0.56 0.10
CA ALA A 77 -0.85 0.76 0.72
C ALA A 77 0.54 1.41 0.64
N ASP A 78 1.59 0.65 0.93
CA ASP A 78 2.98 1.09 0.80
C ASP A 78 3.31 1.43 -0.66
N ARG A 79 2.89 0.60 -1.61
CA ARG A 79 3.08 0.83 -3.05
C ARG A 79 2.43 2.14 -3.50
N ARG A 80 1.17 2.38 -3.13
CA ARG A 80 0.44 3.63 -3.45
C ARG A 80 1.08 4.84 -2.81
N THR A 81 1.53 4.72 -1.56
CA THR A 81 2.21 5.80 -0.85
C THR A 81 3.53 6.14 -1.53
N ALA A 82 4.35 5.14 -1.85
CA ALA A 82 5.60 5.31 -2.58
C ALA A 82 5.38 5.90 -3.97
N GLU A 83 4.33 5.51 -4.67
CA GLU A 83 3.95 6.10 -5.96
C GLU A 83 3.49 7.56 -5.82
N HIS A 84 2.70 7.88 -4.79
CA HIS A 84 2.24 9.24 -4.53
C HIS A 84 3.40 10.18 -4.18
N VAL A 85 4.33 9.73 -3.32
CA VAL A 85 5.55 10.47 -2.99
C VAL A 85 6.40 10.71 -4.24
N ARG A 86 6.59 9.67 -5.08
CA ARG A 86 7.34 9.80 -6.35
C ARG A 86 6.71 10.83 -7.29
N ARG A 87 5.39 10.76 -7.53
CA ARG A 87 4.67 11.74 -8.36
C ARG A 87 4.77 13.15 -7.79
N GLY A 88 4.66 13.29 -6.47
CA GLY A 88 4.82 14.58 -5.78
C GLY A 88 6.21 15.18 -5.98
N GLN A 89 7.27 14.37 -5.85
CA GLN A 89 8.65 14.81 -6.08
C GLN A 89 8.91 15.22 -7.55
N THR A 90 8.33 14.51 -8.53
CA THR A 90 8.47 14.89 -9.95
C THR A 90 7.77 16.23 -10.24
N ALA A 91 6.59 16.46 -9.65
CA ALA A 91 5.90 17.75 -9.77
C ALA A 91 6.73 18.89 -9.14
N GLN A 92 7.23 18.71 -7.92
CA GLN A 92 8.09 19.68 -7.25
C GLN A 92 9.35 20.01 -8.05
N ARG A 93 9.99 19.01 -8.65
CA ARG A 93 11.14 19.22 -9.55
C ARG A 93 10.78 20.02 -10.78
N ARG A 94 9.67 19.67 -11.45
CA ARG A 94 9.18 20.42 -12.62
C ARG A 94 8.97 21.89 -12.28
N ASP A 95 8.31 22.16 -11.16
CA ASP A 95 8.02 23.53 -10.72
C ASP A 95 9.33 24.27 -10.40
N ALA A 96 10.25 23.65 -9.67
CA ALA A 96 11.57 24.22 -9.37
C ALA A 96 12.37 24.58 -10.64
N TYR A 97 12.40 23.69 -11.64
CA TYR A 97 13.12 23.96 -12.89
C TYR A 97 12.46 25.08 -13.71
N ALA A 98 11.12 25.13 -13.71
CA ALA A 98 10.37 26.19 -14.38
C ALA A 98 10.59 27.55 -13.71
N ASP A 99 10.53 27.60 -12.39
CA ASP A 99 10.75 28.81 -11.59
C ASP A 99 12.16 29.36 -11.77
N PHE A 100 13.17 28.48 -11.75
CA PHE A 100 14.55 28.86 -12.05
C PHE A 100 14.69 29.45 -13.46
N LEU A 101 14.12 28.81 -14.48
CA LEU A 101 14.14 29.33 -15.85
C LEU A 101 13.44 30.68 -15.99
N ALA A 102 12.30 30.85 -15.32
CA ALA A 102 11.57 32.11 -15.30
C ALA A 102 12.41 33.22 -14.66
N ALA A 103 12.98 32.97 -13.48
CA ALA A 103 13.85 33.91 -12.78
C ALA A 103 15.09 34.27 -13.61
N ALA A 104 15.72 33.28 -14.25
CA ALA A 104 16.88 33.47 -15.11
C ALA A 104 16.53 34.33 -16.35
N ASN A 105 15.38 34.11 -16.97
CA ASN A 105 14.92 34.90 -18.11
C ASN A 105 14.59 36.34 -17.71
N VAL A 106 13.91 36.54 -16.58
CA VAL A 106 13.60 37.89 -16.06
C VAL A 106 14.89 38.63 -15.72
N TYR A 107 15.83 37.96 -15.06
CA TYR A 107 17.14 38.51 -14.76
C TYR A 107 17.85 38.92 -16.05
N LEU A 108 17.97 38.01 -17.02
CA LEU A 108 18.60 38.28 -18.31
C LEU A 108 17.95 39.44 -19.07
N LEU A 109 16.62 39.53 -19.09
CA LEU A 109 15.88 40.63 -19.72
C LEU A 109 16.20 41.98 -19.07
N ALA A 110 16.17 42.05 -17.73
CA ALA A 110 16.52 43.26 -16.99
C ALA A 110 17.97 43.69 -17.26
N CYS A 111 18.85 42.72 -17.52
CA CYS A 111 20.24 42.96 -17.89
C CYS A 111 20.40 43.53 -19.30
N TYR A 112 19.52 43.18 -20.24
CA TYR A 112 19.52 43.73 -21.60
C TYR A 112 18.87 45.11 -21.69
N SER A 113 17.92 45.42 -20.79
CA SER A 113 17.19 46.69 -20.83
C SER A 113 17.89 47.84 -20.10
N GLY A 114 18.92 47.57 -19.30
CA GLY A 114 19.69 48.61 -18.61
C GLY A 114 20.74 49.25 -19.51
N ASP A 115 20.84 50.58 -19.50
CA ASP A 115 21.97 51.28 -20.13
C ASP A 115 23.22 51.15 -19.23
N PRO A 116 24.26 50.40 -19.65
CA PRO A 116 25.47 50.24 -18.85
C PRO A 116 26.27 51.53 -18.69
N ALA A 117 25.98 52.58 -19.48
CA ALA A 117 26.65 53.88 -19.39
C ALA A 117 26.13 54.76 -18.25
N GLN A 118 24.94 54.47 -17.71
CA GLN A 118 24.37 55.18 -16.56
C GLN A 118 23.68 54.19 -15.61
N PRO A 119 24.44 53.45 -14.79
CA PRO A 119 23.85 52.63 -13.76
C PRO A 119 23.34 53.54 -12.64
N ASP A 120 22.11 54.04 -12.78
CA ASP A 120 21.41 54.74 -11.73
C ASP A 120 21.23 53.82 -10.50
N GLY A 121 21.03 54.43 -9.32
CA GLY A 121 20.87 53.68 -8.07
C GLY A 121 19.66 52.73 -8.10
N ALA A 122 18.63 53.08 -8.88
CA ALA A 122 17.39 52.32 -9.02
C ALA A 122 17.61 51.01 -9.81
N TRP A 123 18.30 51.06 -10.95
CA TRP A 123 18.63 49.89 -11.75
C TRP A 123 19.52 48.91 -10.97
N ARG A 124 20.52 49.42 -10.24
CA ARG A 124 21.37 48.56 -9.39
C ARG A 124 20.57 47.85 -8.30
N ALA A 125 19.64 48.56 -7.65
CA ALA A 125 18.76 47.97 -6.64
C ALA A 125 17.88 46.87 -7.25
N GLU A 126 17.31 47.11 -8.43
CA GLU A 126 16.47 46.16 -9.14
C GLU A 126 17.23 44.91 -9.60
N ILE A 127 18.41 45.06 -10.21
CA ILE A 127 19.25 43.92 -10.59
C ILE A 127 19.69 43.12 -9.37
N THR A 128 19.98 43.79 -8.25
CA THR A 128 20.31 43.09 -6.99
C THR A 128 19.13 42.27 -6.49
N ARG A 129 17.92 42.85 -6.50
CA ARG A 129 16.67 42.16 -6.12
C ARG A 129 16.40 40.96 -7.01
N LEU A 130 16.51 41.11 -8.33
CA LEU A 130 16.33 40.03 -9.29
C LEU A 130 17.41 38.94 -9.14
N GLY A 131 18.65 39.32 -8.80
CA GLY A 131 19.71 38.37 -8.50
C GLY A 131 19.41 37.53 -7.26
N GLN A 132 18.89 38.15 -6.20
CA GLN A 132 18.42 37.42 -5.01
C GLN A 132 17.28 36.46 -5.36
N GLN A 133 16.35 36.87 -6.24
CA GLN A 133 15.27 35.99 -6.71
C GLN A 133 15.80 34.81 -7.53
N LEU A 134 16.79 35.02 -8.39
CA LEU A 134 17.46 33.95 -9.13
C LEU A 134 18.14 32.95 -8.17
N TRP A 135 18.87 33.42 -7.16
CA TRP A 135 19.47 32.56 -6.14
C TRP A 135 18.44 31.79 -5.34
N ALA A 136 17.33 32.43 -4.96
CA ALA A 136 16.24 31.76 -4.26
C ALA A 136 15.58 30.67 -5.12
N ALA A 137 15.41 30.92 -6.43
CA ALA A 137 14.87 29.93 -7.37
C ALA A 137 15.86 28.78 -7.67
N LEU A 138 17.16 29.02 -7.53
CA LEU A 138 18.20 28.01 -7.70
C LEU A 138 18.27 27.03 -6.51
N ALA A 139 17.94 27.46 -5.29
CA ALA A 139 18.01 26.61 -4.10
C ALA A 139 17.15 25.33 -4.18
N PRO A 140 15.87 25.38 -4.62
CA PRO A 140 15.08 24.18 -4.88
C PRO A 140 15.70 23.24 -5.91
N VAL A 141 16.39 23.76 -6.93
CA VAL A 141 17.09 22.94 -7.94
C VAL A 141 18.23 22.15 -7.31
N TYR A 142 19.00 22.74 -6.39
CA TYR A 142 20.04 22.03 -5.62
C TYR A 142 19.49 20.93 -4.71
N LEU A 143 18.31 21.15 -4.13
CA LEU A 143 17.72 20.21 -3.17
C LEU A 143 17.01 19.03 -3.84
N LEU A 144 16.42 19.26 -5.01
CA LEU A 144 15.54 18.31 -5.67
C LEU A 144 16.14 17.71 -6.94
N GLY A 145 17.04 18.43 -7.61
CA GLY A 145 17.58 18.03 -8.89
C GLY A 145 18.70 17.00 -8.78
N PRO A 146 18.86 16.13 -9.79
CA PRO A 146 20.02 15.27 -9.88
C PRO A 146 21.28 16.10 -10.19
N PRO A 147 22.49 15.57 -9.94
CA PRO A 147 23.75 16.30 -10.09
C PRO A 147 23.92 16.99 -11.45
N GLU A 148 23.47 16.35 -12.53
CA GLU A 148 23.62 16.87 -13.90
C GLU A 148 22.78 18.13 -14.13
N VAL A 149 21.58 18.20 -13.55
CA VAL A 149 20.71 19.39 -13.62
C VAL A 149 21.32 20.51 -12.79
N VAL A 150 21.86 20.18 -11.63
CA VAL A 150 22.52 21.12 -10.73
C VAL A 150 23.74 21.75 -11.39
N ASP A 151 24.61 20.94 -12.01
CA ASP A 151 25.79 21.42 -12.71
C ASP A 151 25.41 22.35 -13.88
N ALA A 152 24.41 21.98 -14.66
CA ALA A 152 23.92 22.82 -15.75
C ALA A 152 23.33 24.15 -15.24
N ALA A 153 22.58 24.13 -14.14
CA ALA A 153 22.01 25.32 -13.51
C ALA A 153 23.09 26.26 -12.93
N ASP A 154 24.14 25.70 -12.33
CA ASP A 154 25.27 26.45 -11.78
C ASP A 154 26.09 27.11 -12.89
N VAL A 155 26.42 26.36 -13.95
CA VAL A 155 27.11 26.93 -15.13
C VAL A 155 26.27 28.06 -15.74
N TYR A 156 24.97 27.88 -15.90
CA TYR A 156 24.09 28.92 -16.44
C TYR A 156 24.06 30.16 -15.54
N SER A 157 23.88 29.98 -14.23
CA SER A 157 23.84 31.06 -13.24
C SER A 157 25.14 31.85 -13.20
N ARG A 158 26.29 31.16 -13.24
CA ARG A 158 27.62 31.80 -13.29
C ARG A 158 27.80 32.63 -14.55
N LEU A 159 27.38 32.12 -15.72
CA LEU A 159 27.48 32.88 -16.97
C LEU A 159 26.56 34.11 -16.97
N LEU A 160 25.36 34.01 -16.38
CA LEU A 160 24.45 35.15 -16.20
C LEU A 160 25.08 36.24 -15.33
N VAL A 161 25.74 35.87 -14.23
CA VAL A 161 26.44 36.81 -13.34
C VAL A 161 27.70 37.39 -14.01
N LEU A 162 28.51 36.56 -14.68
CA LEU A 162 29.73 36.99 -15.37
C LEU A 162 29.44 37.99 -16.49
N ARG A 163 28.30 37.86 -17.17
CA ARG A 163 27.84 38.82 -18.17
C ARG A 163 27.70 40.25 -17.61
N LEU A 164 27.43 40.39 -16.31
CA LEU A 164 27.24 41.67 -15.62
C LEU A 164 28.47 42.13 -14.83
N GLY A 165 29.29 41.18 -14.37
CA GLY A 165 30.27 41.38 -13.30
C GLY A 165 31.59 42.09 -13.65
N ARG A 166 31.80 42.54 -14.89
CA ARG A 166 32.94 43.31 -15.45
C ARG A 166 33.34 42.71 -16.80
N GLY A 167 33.22 43.49 -17.87
CA GLY A 167 34.04 43.32 -19.08
C GLY A 167 33.85 42.01 -19.84
N ARG A 168 32.82 41.98 -20.70
CA ARG A 168 32.62 41.13 -21.90
C ARG A 168 33.53 39.90 -22.02
N SER A 169 32.92 38.72 -21.86
CA SER A 169 33.44 37.46 -22.40
C SER A 169 32.37 36.39 -22.66
N VAL A 170 31.09 36.68 -22.40
CA VAL A 170 29.98 35.76 -22.69
C VAL A 170 29.04 36.39 -23.72
N THR A 171 28.89 35.74 -24.86
CA THR A 171 28.00 36.11 -25.96
C THR A 171 26.55 35.69 -25.68
N THR A 172 25.60 36.30 -26.36
CA THR A 172 24.19 35.90 -26.30
C THR A 172 23.99 34.45 -26.75
N GLU A 173 24.78 33.99 -27.72
CA GLU A 173 24.74 32.60 -28.22
C GLU A 173 25.29 31.60 -27.18
N GLU A 174 26.35 31.94 -26.44
CA GLU A 174 26.85 31.08 -25.35
C GLU A 174 25.82 30.96 -24.22
N LEU A 175 25.17 32.06 -23.82
CA LEU A 175 24.08 32.03 -22.84
C LEU A 175 22.90 31.19 -23.32
N LYS A 176 22.50 31.34 -24.58
CA LYS A 176 21.43 30.55 -25.19
C LYS A 176 21.79 29.06 -25.21
N THR A 177 23.02 28.73 -25.60
CA THR A 177 23.52 27.36 -25.65
C THR A 177 23.44 26.70 -24.27
N VAL A 178 23.95 27.37 -23.23
CA VAL A 178 23.93 26.81 -21.87
C VAL A 178 22.51 26.73 -21.31
N ARG A 179 21.65 27.71 -21.60
CA ARG A 179 20.22 27.61 -21.28
C ARG A 179 19.59 26.38 -21.93
N ASP A 180 19.86 26.15 -23.22
CA ASP A 180 19.29 25.03 -23.96
C ASP A 180 19.82 23.68 -23.44
N VAL A 181 21.09 23.61 -23.00
CA VAL A 181 21.64 22.46 -22.28
C VAL A 181 20.91 22.23 -20.97
N PHE A 182 20.71 23.25 -20.13
CA PHE A 182 19.95 23.11 -18.89
C PHE A 182 18.53 22.59 -19.16
N VAL A 183 17.81 23.20 -20.11
CA VAL A 183 16.45 22.78 -20.49
C VAL A 183 16.44 21.32 -20.95
N HIS A 184 17.44 20.92 -21.74
CA HIS A 184 17.55 19.55 -22.23
C HIS A 184 17.75 18.55 -21.07
N VAL A 185 18.71 18.81 -20.19
CA VAL A 185 19.01 17.92 -19.04
C VAL A 185 17.82 17.87 -18.07
N ALA A 186 17.18 19.00 -17.81
CA ALA A 186 15.97 19.07 -16.98
C ALA A 186 14.81 18.25 -17.58
N ARG A 187 14.62 18.29 -18.90
CA ARG A 187 13.62 17.45 -19.58
C ARG A 187 13.95 15.96 -19.45
N MET A 188 15.21 15.58 -19.69
CA MET A 188 15.64 14.19 -19.55
C MET A 188 15.43 13.65 -18.12
N ASP A 189 15.67 14.46 -17.08
CA ASP A 189 15.39 14.08 -15.69
C ASP A 189 13.89 13.84 -15.44
N LEU A 190 13.03 14.74 -15.93
CA LEU A 190 11.58 14.61 -15.78
C LEU A 190 11.03 13.41 -16.55
N ASP A 191 11.54 13.14 -17.75
CA ASP A 191 11.13 11.99 -18.57
C ASP A 191 11.57 10.67 -17.94
N ARG A 192 12.83 10.58 -17.46
CA ARG A 192 13.32 9.40 -16.71
C ARG A 192 12.48 9.12 -15.47
N SER A 193 12.09 10.18 -14.76
CA SER A 193 11.22 10.07 -13.58
C SER A 193 9.80 9.63 -13.94
N ALA A 194 9.30 9.99 -15.13
CA ALA A 194 8.00 9.54 -15.63
C ALA A 194 8.03 8.07 -16.07
N ASP A 195 9.11 7.61 -16.71
CA ASP A 195 9.28 6.22 -17.12
C ASP A 195 9.43 5.28 -15.90
N GLN A 196 10.18 5.71 -14.87
CA GLN A 196 10.25 4.98 -13.59
C GLN A 196 8.91 4.94 -12.82
N ALA A 197 7.96 5.81 -13.15
CA ALA A 197 6.61 5.75 -12.59
C ALA A 197 5.69 4.80 -13.37
N ARG A 198 6.06 4.39 -14.58
CA ARG A 198 5.29 3.49 -15.46
C ARG A 198 5.74 2.02 -15.40
N GLY A 199 7.01 1.78 -15.05
CA GLY A 199 7.58 0.43 -14.82
C GLY A 199 7.35 -0.08 -13.41
#